data_AF-A0A7G2DCP3-F1
#
_entry.id   AF-A0A7G2DCP3-F1
#
_cell.length_a   1.000
_cell.length_b   1.000
_cell.length_c   1.000
_cell.angle_alpha   90.00
_cell.angle_beta   90.00
_cell.angle_gamma   90.00
#
_symmetry.space_group_name_H-M   'P 1'
#
loop_
_entity.id
_entity.type
_entity.pdbx_description
1 polymer ?
#
loop_
_entity_poly.entity_id
_entity_poly.type
_entity_poly.pdbx_seq_one_letter_code
_entity_poly.pdbx_strand_id
1 'polypeptide(L)'
;MENSLRNALAVFGAVFLIAIFFLPAYFIGRFYFLLVALYLMALAASDKLKLGKAAERAISLAFLFVVLYLIGRKEGDPWNFVAVGILVVALDGLKGYISRREKNEGSSNPDEG
;
A
#
# COMPACT_ATOMS: atom_id res chain seq x y z
N MET A 1 -6.54 32.71 0.37
CA MET A 1 -5.92 32.15 1.59
C MET A 1 -6.18 30.65 1.74
N GLU A 2 -7.42 30.18 1.55
CA GLU A 2 -7.81 28.78 1.70
C GLU A 2 -7.05 27.79 0.79
N ASN A 3 -6.79 28.16 -0.47
CA ASN A 3 -6.00 27.34 -1.40
C ASN A 3 -4.53 27.17 -0.97
N SER A 4 -3.94 28.16 -0.29
CA SER A 4 -2.55 28.07 0.17
C SER A 4 -2.41 27.09 1.34
N LEU A 5 -3.41 27.04 2.23
CA LEU A 5 -3.42 26.17 3.39
C LEU A 5 -3.72 24.73 2.98
N ARG A 6 -4.65 24.52 2.04
CA ARG A 6 -4.89 23.20 1.42
C ARG A 6 -3.65 22.67 0.69
N ASN A 7 -2.95 23.52 -0.07
CA ASN A 7 -1.71 23.13 -0.73
C ASN A 7 -0.59 22.82 0.27
N ALA A 8 -0.43 23.64 1.32
CA ALA A 8 0.55 23.38 2.37
C ALA A 8 0.28 22.05 3.09
N LEU A 9 -1.00 21.74 3.37
CA LEU A 9 -1.41 20.48 3.99
C LEU A 9 -1.15 19.28 3.07
N ALA A 10 -1.41 19.43 1.76
CA ALA A 10 -1.12 18.40 0.77
C ALA A 10 0.38 18.14 0.65
N VAL A 11 1.20 19.20 0.62
CA VAL A 11 2.67 19.09 0.60
C VAL A 11 3.17 18.42 1.87
N PHE A 12 2.68 18.83 3.04
CA PHE A 12 3.05 18.22 4.31
C PHE A 12 2.66 16.74 4.36
N GLY A 13 1.46 16.40 3.90
CA GLY A 13 1.00 15.02 3.77
C GLY A 13 1.89 14.19 2.84
N ALA A 14 2.26 14.74 1.68
CA ALA A 14 3.16 14.07 0.74
C ALA A 14 4.55 13.82 1.35
N VAL A 15 5.15 14.83 2.01
CA VAL A 15 6.45 14.70 2.67
C VAL A 15 6.38 13.65 3.79
N PHE A 16 5.31 13.65 4.59
CA PHE A 16 5.10 12.68 5.65
C PHE A 16 4.96 11.25 5.11
N LEU A 17 4.20 11.07 4.03
CA LEU A 17 4.06 9.77 3.36
C LEU A 17 5.38 9.28 2.79
N ILE A 18 6.19 10.17 2.20
CA ILE A 18 7.54 9.84 1.73
C ILE A 18 8.41 9.40 2.91
N ALA A 19 8.39 10.14 4.02
CA ALA A 19 9.16 9.80 5.22
C ALA A 19 8.77 8.42 5.78
N ILE A 20 7.47 8.13 5.86
CA ILE A 20 6.98 6.81 6.29
C ILE A 20 7.38 5.73 5.29
N PHE A 21 7.28 6.00 3.98
CA PHE A 21 7.66 5.04 2.96
C PHE A 21 9.13 4.65 3.09
N PHE A 22 10.03 5.58 3.41
CA PHE A 22 11.44 5.31 3.65
C PHE A 22 11.78 4.86 5.08
N LEU A 23 10.81 4.79 5.99
CA LEU A 23 11.04 4.31 7.36
C LEU A 23 11.69 2.91 7.41
N PRO A 24 11.30 1.92 6.57
CA PRO A 24 11.99 0.64 6.49
C PRO A 24 13.48 0.73 6.12
N ALA A 25 13.91 1.80 5.44
CA ALA A 25 15.32 2.02 5.13
C ALA A 25 16.17 2.25 6.39
N TYR A 26 15.56 2.80 7.46
CA TYR A 26 16.22 2.92 8.76
C TYR A 26 16.54 1.55 9.36
N PHE A 27 15.63 0.59 9.19
CA PHE A 27 15.78 -0.76 9.73
C PHE A 27 16.64 -1.64 8.83
N ILE A 28 16.37 -1.72 7.53
CA ILE A 28 17.01 -2.68 6.62
C ILE A 28 18.22 -2.08 5.87
N GLY A 29 18.42 -0.76 5.99
CA GLY A 29 19.57 -0.07 5.39
C GLY A 29 19.53 -0.09 3.86
N ARG A 30 20.71 -0.25 3.23
CA ARG A 30 20.90 -0.19 1.77
C ARG A 30 20.10 -1.25 1.01
N PHE A 31 19.81 -2.39 1.63
CA PHE A 31 19.01 -3.46 1.03
C PHE A 31 17.58 -3.00 0.71
N TYR A 32 17.02 -2.05 1.47
CA TYR A 32 15.70 -1.51 1.18
C TYR A 32 15.64 -0.81 -0.18
N PHE A 33 16.66 -0.02 -0.54
CA PHE A 33 16.72 0.66 -1.84
C PHE A 33 16.76 -0.33 -3.01
N LEU A 34 17.52 -1.42 -2.86
CA LEU A 34 17.54 -2.51 -3.84
C LEU A 34 16.16 -3.15 -3.97
N LEU A 35 15.49 -3.39 -2.85
CA LEU A 35 14.15 -3.98 -2.83
C LEU A 35 13.13 -3.07 -3.53
N VAL A 36 13.19 -1.75 -3.28
CA VAL A 36 12.35 -0.75 -3.94
C VAL A 36 12.60 -0.73 -5.45
N ALA A 37 13.87 -0.79 -5.89
CA ALA A 37 14.20 -0.85 -7.31
C ALA A 37 13.62 -2.11 -7.97
N LEU A 38 13.72 -3.27 -7.32
CA LEU A 38 13.12 -4.52 -7.80
C LEU A 38 11.59 -4.44 -7.84
N TYR A 39 10.97 -3.84 -6.82
CA TYR A 39 9.53 -3.61 -6.78
C TYR A 39 9.03 -2.75 -7.95
N LEU A 40 9.71 -1.64 -8.21
CA LEU A 40 9.38 -0.76 -9.33
C LEU A 40 9.59 -1.46 -10.68
N MET A 41 10.66 -2.26 -10.83
CA MET A 41 10.85 -3.08 -12.03
C MET A 41 9.73 -4.12 -12.21
N ALA A 42 9.32 -4.79 -11.13
CA ALA A 42 8.25 -5.78 -11.19
C ALA A 42 6.91 -5.15 -11.58
N LEU A 43 6.58 -3.97 -11.03
CA LEU A 43 5.40 -3.22 -11.43
C LEU A 43 5.48 -2.76 -12.89
N ALA A 44 6.61 -2.19 -13.32
CA ALA A 44 6.79 -1.78 -14.71
C ALA A 44 6.69 -2.95 -15.69
N ALA A 45 7.20 -4.12 -15.32
CA ALA A 45 7.05 -5.34 -16.10
C ALA A 45 5.59 -5.82 -16.12
N SER A 46 4.89 -5.77 -14.99
CA SER A 46 3.48 -6.13 -14.89
C SER A 46 2.59 -5.26 -15.78
N ASP A 47 2.85 -3.95 -15.80
CA ASP A 47 2.15 -3.00 -16.66
C ASP A 47 2.44 -3.27 -18.15
N LYS A 48 3.72 -3.46 -18.52
CA LYS A 48 4.11 -3.82 -19.89
C LYS A 48 3.48 -5.13 -20.37
N LEU A 49 3.37 -6.12 -19.50
CA LEU A 49 2.78 -7.43 -19.79
C LEU A 49 1.26 -7.44 -19.67
N LYS A 50 0.63 -6.31 -19.26
CA LYS A 50 -0.81 -6.18 -19.04
C LYS A 50 -1.38 -7.30 -18.16
N LEU A 51 -0.63 -7.71 -17.13
CA LEU A 51 -1.04 -8.79 -16.20
C LEU A 51 -2.27 -8.42 -15.36
N GLY A 52 -2.69 -7.16 -15.39
CA GLY A 52 -3.89 -6.65 -14.74
C GLY A 52 -3.68 -6.35 -13.26
N LYS A 53 -4.71 -5.73 -12.66
CA LYS A 53 -4.66 -5.19 -11.28
C LYS A 53 -4.41 -6.24 -10.20
N ALA A 54 -4.74 -7.51 -10.46
CA ALA A 54 -4.50 -8.60 -9.52
C ALA A 54 -3.00 -8.89 -9.36
N ALA A 55 -2.24 -8.85 -10.46
CA ALA A 55 -0.80 -9.07 -10.44
C ALA A 55 -0.07 -7.91 -9.76
N GLU A 56 -0.43 -6.66 -10.06
CA GLU A 56 0.10 -5.49 -9.37
C GLU A 56 -0.14 -5.56 -7.87
N ARG A 57 -1.37 -5.93 -7.45
CA ARG A 57 -1.69 -6.10 -6.04
C ARG A 57 -0.86 -7.21 -5.39
N ALA A 58 -0.66 -8.34 -6.07
CA ALA A 58 0.19 -9.42 -5.58
C ALA A 58 1.66 -8.99 -5.43
N ILE A 59 2.19 -8.22 -6.38
CA ILE A 59 3.55 -7.67 -6.33
C ILE A 59 3.70 -6.71 -5.13
N SER A 60 2.74 -5.80 -4.93
CA SER A 60 2.74 -4.89 -3.79
C SER A 60 2.62 -5.62 -2.45
N LEU A 61 1.76 -6.64 -2.36
CA LEU A 61 1.64 -7.48 -1.17
C LEU A 61 2.94 -8.24 -0.88
N ALA A 62 3.53 -8.87 -1.89
CA ALA A 62 4.79 -9.58 -1.76
C ALA A 62 5.90 -8.65 -1.27
N PHE A 63 6.01 -7.45 -1.86
CA PHE A 63 6.96 -6.44 -1.42
C PHE A 63 6.76 -6.05 0.06
N LEU A 64 5.52 -5.76 0.46
CA LEU A 64 5.17 -5.43 1.85
C LEU A 64 5.60 -6.53 2.82
N PHE A 65 5.27 -7.79 2.53
CA PHE A 65 5.61 -8.93 3.38
C PHE A 65 7.12 -9.14 3.49
N VAL A 66 7.86 -9.01 2.39
CA VAL A 66 9.32 -9.12 2.40
C VAL A 66 9.94 -8.02 3.25
N VAL A 67 9.48 -6.78 3.12
CA VAL A 67 9.94 -5.66 3.96
C VAL A 67 9.68 -5.95 5.44
N LEU A 68 8.45 -6.28 5.81
CA LEU A 68 8.08 -6.55 7.21
C LEU A 68 8.86 -7.72 7.80
N TYR A 69 9.03 -8.79 7.03
CA TYR A 69 9.83 -9.93 7.45
C TYR A 69 11.29 -9.55 7.71
N LEU A 70 11.90 -8.73 6.84
CA LEU A 70 13.29 -8.29 7.01
C LEU A 70 13.44 -7.34 8.22
N ILE A 71 12.48 -6.45 8.47
CA ILE A 71 12.45 -5.61 9.68
C ILE A 71 12.39 -6.50 10.92
N GLY A 72 11.38 -7.37 11.01
CA GLY A 72 11.19 -8.19 12.21
C GLY A 72 12.30 -9.23 12.41
N ARG A 73 12.92 -9.73 11.33
CA ARG A 73 14.13 -10.57 11.44
C ARG A 73 15.30 -9.82 12.08
N LYS A 74 15.44 -8.51 11.82
CA LYS A 74 16.47 -7.69 12.46
C LYS A 74 16.15 -7.39 13.92
N GLU A 75 14.88 -7.26 14.28
CA GLU A 75 14.43 -7.01 15.66
C GLU A 75 14.29 -8.27 16.52
N GLY A 76 14.42 -9.47 15.93
CA GLY A 76 14.41 -10.74 16.65
C GLY A 76 13.06 -11.45 16.71
N ASP A 77 11.99 -10.80 16.24
CA ASP A 77 10.68 -11.43 16.08
C ASP A 77 10.02 -11.07 14.72
N PRO A 78 10.29 -11.86 13.67
CA PRO A 78 9.73 -11.63 12.34
C PRO A 78 8.21 -11.80 12.28
N TRP A 79 7.62 -12.58 13.19
CA TRP A 79 6.22 -12.99 13.09
C TRP A 79 5.26 -11.89 13.54
N ASN A 80 5.65 -11.08 14.52
CA ASN A 80 4.86 -9.92 14.95
C ASN A 80 4.68 -8.89 13.82
N PHE A 81 5.74 -8.58 13.08
CA PHE A 81 5.67 -7.64 11.95
C PHE A 81 4.86 -8.19 10.77
N VAL A 82 4.99 -9.49 10.49
CA VAL A 82 4.17 -10.16 9.48
C VAL A 82 2.69 -10.16 9.87
N ALA A 83 2.36 -10.38 11.15
CA ALA A 83 0.99 -10.31 11.65
C ALA A 83 0.38 -8.91 11.50
N VAL A 84 1.16 -7.85 11.75
CA VAL A 84 0.76 -6.47 11.46
C VAL A 84 0.48 -6.28 9.97
N GLY A 85 1.33 -6.84 9.10
CA GLY A 85 1.11 -6.84 7.64
C GLY A 85 -0.20 -7.49 7.25
N ILE A 86 -0.51 -8.66 7.81
CA ILE A 86 -1.79 -9.37 7.59
C ILE A 86 -2.96 -8.51 8.05
N LEU A 87 -2.86 -7.86 9.21
CA LEU A 87 -3.90 -6.99 9.75
C LEU A 87 -4.18 -5.80 8.83
N VAL A 88 -3.13 -5.14 8.32
CA VAL A 88 -3.27 -4.03 7.36
C VAL A 88 -3.96 -4.49 6.07
N VAL A 89 -3.59 -5.67 5.55
CA VAL A 89 -4.22 -6.24 4.34
C VAL A 89 -5.68 -6.61 4.60
N ALA A 90 -6.00 -7.16 5.77
CA ALA A 90 -7.36 -7.47 6.18
C ALA A 90 -8.22 -6.21 6.28
N LEU A 91 -7.68 -5.12 6.85
CA LEU A 91 -8.36 -3.82 6.95
C LEU A 91 -8.61 -3.20 5.56
N ASP A 92 -7.64 -3.27 4.65
CA ASP A 92 -7.81 -2.81 3.26
C ASP A 92 -8.88 -3.63 2.51
N GLY A 93 -8.88 -4.96 2.69
CA GLY A 93 -9.92 -5.85 2.18
C GLY A 93 -11.31 -5.53 2.72
N LEU A 94 -11.42 -5.24 4.02
CA LEU A 94 -12.67 -4.88 4.68
C LEU A 94 -13.20 -3.53 4.17
N LYS A 95 -12.33 -2.53 3.99
CA LYS A 95 -12.71 -1.22 3.43
C LYS A 95 -13.19 -1.35 1.98
N GLY A 96 -12.53 -2.19 1.19
CA GLY A 96 -12.97 -2.52 -0.17
C GLY A 96 -14.34 -3.22 -0.20
N TYR A 97 -14.62 -4.09 0.78
CA TYR A 97 -15.92 -4.75 0.92
C TYR A 97 -17.03 -3.76 1.30
N ILE A 98 -16.79 -2.89 2.29
CA ILE A 98 -17.75 -1.87 2.73
C ILE A 98 -18.05 -0.87 1.59
N SER A 99 -17.03 -0.41 0.87
CA SER A 99 -17.22 0.50 -0.26
C SER A 99 -17.97 -0.15 -1.44
N ARG A 100 -17.78 -1.46 -1.67
CA ARG A 100 -18.61 -2.20 -2.65
C ARG A 100 -20.06 -2.32 -2.21
N ARG A 101 -20.29 -2.47 -0.91
CA ARG A 101 -21.63 -2.59 -0.34
C ARG A 101 -22.40 -1.28 -0.45
N GLU A 102 -21.79 -0.15 -0.09
CA GLU A 102 -22.39 1.18 -0.26
C GLU A 102 -22.70 1.50 -1.73
N LYS A 103 -21.82 1.10 -2.66
CA LYS A 103 -22.05 1.32 -4.09
C LYS A 103 -23.18 0.46 -4.65
N ASN A 104 -23.44 -0.70 -4.05
CA ASN A 104 -24.54 -1.58 -4.44
C ASN A 104 -25.86 -1.20 -3.75
N GLU A 105 -25.83 -0.59 -2.56
CA GLU A 105 -27.02 -0.11 -1.84
C GLU A 105 -27.47 1.29 -2.33
N GLY A 106 -26.62 2.07 -2.99
CA GLY A 106 -26.97 3.34 -3.66
C GLY A 106 -27.52 3.21 -5.09
N SER A 107 -27.62 2.00 -5.64
CA SER A 107 -28.11 1.72 -7.00
C SER A 107 -29.46 1.00 -6.99
N SER A 108 -30.30 1.27 -6.00
CA SER A 108 -31.72 0.90 -6.00
C SER A 108 -32.56 2.16 -5.95
N ASN A 109 -32.51 2.96 -7.03
CA ASN A 109 -33.62 3.83 -7.36
C ASN A 109 -34.51 3.04 -8.33
N PRO A 110 -35.73 2.63 -7.92
CA PRO A 110 -36.65 1.93 -8.79
C PRO A 110 -37.51 2.96 -9.52
N ASP A 111 -36.95 3.59 -10.55
CA ASP A 111 -37.75 4.35 -11.52
C ASP A 111 -37.19 4.03 -12.91
N GLU A 112 -38.10 3.79 -13.85
CA GLU A 112 -37.95 3.25 -15.23
C GLU A 112 -38.23 1.74 -15.33
N GLY A 113 -39.39 1.26 -15.82
CA GLY A 113 -40.60 1.85 -16.39
C GLY A 113 -41.48 0.71 -16.88
#